data_AF-A0A9D7Z6F2-F1
#
_entry.id   AF-A0A9D7Z6F2-F1
#
_cell.length_a   1.000
_cell.length_b   1.000
_cell.length_c   1.000
_cell.angle_alpha   90.00
_cell.angle_beta   90.00
_cell.angle_gamma   90.00
#
_symmetry.space_group_name_H-M   'P 1'
#
loop_
_entity.id
_entity.type
_entity.pdbx_description
1 polymer ?
#
loop_
_entity_poly.entity_id
_entity_poly.type
_entity_poly.pdbx_seq_one_letter_code
_entity_poly.pdbx_strand_id
1 'polypeptide(L)'
;MKKQIKGNAVYSTDQGRLCPQCHRAVASCVCGSNRPSHVGDGIVRISRETKGRGGKAVTVINGLPVPHAELKAISKTLKQKCGVGGAIKGEQIEIQGDQRATCKSTLEHLGFTCKLAGG
;
A
#
# COMPACT_ATOMS: atom_id res chain seq x y z
N MET A 1 23.95 1.08 5.94
CA MET A 1 23.51 -0.24 6.48
C MET A 1 22.48 0.00 7.58
N LYS A 2 21.17 -0.14 7.35
CA LYS A 2 20.16 -0.07 8.42
C LYS A 2 19.41 -1.40 8.47
N LYS A 3 19.71 -2.16 9.52
CA LYS A 3 19.37 -3.57 9.72
C LYS A 3 18.01 -3.67 10.42
N GLN A 4 17.18 -4.52 9.83
CA GLN A 4 15.91 -5.13 10.23
C GLN A 4 15.42 -5.01 11.69
N ILE A 5 14.13 -4.69 11.78
CA ILE A 5 13.04 -5.36 12.53
C ILE A 5 13.50 -6.36 13.61
N LYS A 6 13.32 -5.99 14.88
CA LYS A 6 13.07 -6.92 15.98
C LYS A 6 11.84 -6.44 16.74
N GLY A 7 10.68 -6.96 16.36
CA GLY A 7 9.52 -7.01 17.24
C GLY A 7 9.78 -8.06 18.31
N ASN A 8 10.33 -7.66 19.45
CA ASN A 8 10.23 -8.45 20.68
C ASN A 8 10.41 -7.54 21.91
N ALA A 9 9.29 -7.05 22.42
CA ALA A 9 9.08 -6.68 23.82
C ALA A 9 7.57 -6.58 24.03
N VAL A 10 6.95 -7.75 24.21
CA VAL A 10 5.61 -7.89 24.76
C VAL A 10 5.71 -7.60 26.25
N TYR A 11 5.17 -6.46 26.68
CA TYR A 11 4.57 -6.32 28.01
C TYR A 11 3.34 -5.42 27.84
N SER A 12 2.16 -6.05 27.86
CA SER A 12 0.86 -5.39 27.89
C SER A 12 0.72 -4.57 29.16
N THR A 13 0.61 -3.26 29.02
CA THR A 13 -0.10 -2.41 29.97
C THR A 13 -1.23 -1.74 29.22
N ASP A 14 -2.40 -2.40 29.22
CA ASP A 14 -3.77 -1.90 29.01
C ASP A 14 -4.16 -1.09 27.75
N GLN A 15 -3.23 -0.62 26.93
CA GLN A 15 -3.57 0.18 25.73
C GLN A 15 -3.45 -0.72 24.50
N GLY A 16 -4.59 -1.01 23.84
CA GLY A 16 -4.70 -1.90 22.67
C GLY A 16 -3.88 -1.47 21.44
N ARG A 17 -4.36 -1.71 20.21
CA ARG A 17 -3.59 -1.33 18.99
C ARG A 17 -3.19 0.16 19.06
N LEU A 18 -1.89 0.44 18.96
CA LEU A 18 -1.33 1.79 18.92
C LEU A 18 -1.26 2.29 17.47
N CYS A 19 -1.51 3.58 17.26
CA CYS A 19 -1.33 4.23 15.97
C CYS A 19 0.18 4.37 15.67
N PRO A 20 0.66 3.93 14.50
CA PRO A 20 2.09 3.98 14.17
C PRO A 20 2.62 5.40 13.90
N GLN A 21 1.75 6.40 13.77
CA GLN A 21 2.15 7.80 13.54
C GLN A 21 2.16 8.62 14.83
N CYS A 22 1.11 8.52 15.65
CA CYS A 22 0.98 9.31 16.88
C CYS A 22 1.26 8.51 18.16
N HIS A 23 1.55 7.20 18.06
CA HIS A 23 1.84 6.27 19.16
C HIS A 23 0.80 6.22 20.30
N ARG A 24 -0.39 6.77 20.06
CA ARG A 24 -1.55 6.72 20.96
C ARG A 24 -2.40 5.49 20.64
N ALA A 25 -3.17 5.02 21.61
CA ALA A 25 -4.21 4.02 21.39
C ALA A 25 -5.13 4.44 20.22
N VAL A 26 -5.56 3.48 19.40
CA VAL A 26 -6.44 3.71 18.25
C VAL A 26 -7.71 4.46 18.62
N ALA A 27 -8.24 4.25 19.83
CA ALA A 27 -9.38 4.97 20.38
C ALA A 27 -9.11 6.46 20.66
N SER A 28 -7.89 6.81 21.06
CA SER A 28 -7.47 8.18 21.44
C SER A 28 -6.57 8.85 20.39
N CYS A 29 -6.64 8.35 19.17
CA CYS A 29 -5.78 8.76 18.08
C CYS A 29 -6.29 10.07 17.45
N VAL A 30 -5.45 11.10 17.49
CA VAL A 30 -5.71 12.43 16.89
C VAL A 30 -5.38 12.50 15.40
N CYS A 31 -4.81 11.43 14.84
CA CYS A 31 -4.34 11.40 13.47
C CYS A 31 -5.50 11.46 12.43
N GLY A 32 -6.76 11.25 12.85
CA GLY A 32 -7.95 11.41 12.00
C GLY A 32 -7.85 10.68 10.66
N SER A 33 -8.20 11.39 9.57
CA SER A 33 -8.11 10.91 8.18
C SER A 33 -6.69 10.70 7.66
N ASN A 34 -5.68 11.21 8.39
CA ASN A 34 -4.28 11.08 8.03
C ASN A 34 -3.64 9.81 8.62
N ARG A 35 -4.41 9.01 9.36
CA ARG A 35 -3.95 7.72 9.88
C ARG A 35 -3.49 6.83 8.72
N PRO A 36 -2.30 6.20 8.81
CA PRO A 36 -1.88 5.22 7.83
C PRO A 36 -2.85 4.03 7.86
N SER A 37 -3.32 3.65 6.67
CA SER A 37 -4.32 2.60 6.43
C SER A 37 -3.91 1.23 7.00
N HIS A 38 -2.62 0.88 6.91
CA HIS A 38 -2.14 -0.45 7.29
C HIS A 38 -0.88 -0.43 8.17
N VAL A 39 -0.93 -1.16 9.31
CA VAL A 39 0.20 -1.47 10.20
C VAL A 39 0.90 -2.75 9.74
N GLY A 40 1.18 -2.88 8.44
CA GLY A 40 1.87 -4.03 7.87
C GLY A 40 3.39 -3.85 7.79
N ASP A 41 4.08 -4.77 7.11
CA ASP A 41 5.55 -4.77 6.91
C ASP A 41 6.11 -3.55 6.13
N GLY A 42 5.26 -2.62 5.69
CA GLY A 42 5.64 -1.51 4.81
C GLY A 42 5.97 -1.93 3.37
N ILE A 43 5.67 -3.18 3.00
CA ILE A 43 5.95 -3.73 1.67
C ILE A 43 4.71 -3.65 0.80
N VAL A 44 4.82 -2.88 -0.29
CA VAL A 44 3.80 -2.78 -1.33
C VAL A 44 3.88 -4.02 -2.22
N ARG A 45 2.79 -4.77 -2.34
CA ARG A 45 2.75 -5.96 -3.21
C ARG A 45 1.98 -5.62 -4.48
N ILE A 46 2.57 -5.95 -5.61
CA ILE A 46 2.04 -5.67 -6.93
C ILE A 46 1.73 -7.02 -7.58
N SER A 47 0.46 -7.30 -7.77
CA SER A 47 -0.02 -8.57 -8.32
C SER A 47 -0.73 -8.38 -9.64
N ARG A 48 -0.76 -9.45 -10.45
CA ARG A 48 -1.54 -9.50 -11.70
C ARG A 48 -2.74 -10.38 -11.46
N GLU A 49 -3.93 -9.83 -11.69
CA GLU A 49 -5.19 -10.56 -11.65
C GLU A 49 -5.74 -10.73 -13.07
N THR A 50 -5.95 -11.97 -13.49
CA THR A 50 -6.53 -12.35 -14.79
C THR A 50 -7.81 -13.18 -14.64
N LYS A 51 -8.07 -13.72 -13.44
CA LYS A 51 -9.21 -14.61 -13.18
C LYS A 51 -10.53 -13.85 -13.36
N GLY A 52 -11.45 -14.45 -14.12
CA GLY A 52 -12.80 -13.91 -14.33
C GLY A 52 -12.90 -12.68 -15.24
N ARG A 53 -11.81 -12.27 -15.91
CA ARG A 53 -11.78 -11.04 -16.74
C ARG A 53 -11.58 -11.29 -18.24
N GLY A 54 -11.92 -12.48 -18.71
CA GLY A 54 -11.90 -12.82 -20.15
C GLY A 54 -10.53 -12.66 -20.80
N GLY A 55 -9.45 -12.96 -20.07
CA GLY A 55 -8.07 -12.84 -20.55
C GLY A 55 -7.43 -11.45 -20.37
N LYS A 56 -8.18 -10.43 -19.95
CA LYS A 56 -7.61 -9.11 -19.66
C LYS A 56 -6.90 -9.10 -18.30
N ALA A 57 -5.60 -8.82 -18.32
CA ALA A 57 -4.81 -8.64 -17.10
C ALA A 57 -5.12 -7.30 -16.43
N VAL A 58 -5.15 -7.30 -15.11
CA VAL A 58 -5.25 -6.10 -14.27
C VAL A 58 -4.14 -6.17 -13.23
N THR A 59 -3.38 -5.09 -13.08
CA THR A 59 -2.40 -4.95 -12.01
C THR A 59 -3.08 -4.44 -10.75
N VAL A 60 -2.98 -5.19 -9.66
CA VAL A 60 -3.52 -4.84 -8.34
C VAL A 60 -2.36 -4.53 -7.40
N ILE A 61 -2.37 -3.32 -6.83
CA ILE A 61 -1.35 -2.82 -5.92
C ILE A 61 -2.00 -2.71 -4.53
N ASN A 62 -1.40 -3.38 -3.54
CA ASN A 62 -1.88 -3.37 -2.16
C ASN A 62 -0.73 -3.17 -1.16
N GLY A 63 -1.08 -2.85 0.10
CA GLY A 63 -0.09 -2.67 1.17
C GLY A 63 0.63 -1.32 1.14
N LEU A 64 0.02 -0.28 0.56
CA LEU A 64 0.50 1.10 0.62
C LEU A 64 0.16 1.68 2.00
N PRO A 65 1.15 1.97 2.88
CA PRO A 65 0.91 2.44 4.25
C PRO A 65 0.64 3.96 4.28
N VAL A 66 -0.25 4.42 3.40
CA VAL A 66 -0.53 5.84 3.18
C VAL A 66 -2.03 6.11 3.38
N PRO A 67 -2.40 7.32 3.80
CA PRO A 67 -3.81 7.70 3.96
C PRO A 67 -4.52 7.72 2.60
N HIS A 68 -5.86 7.64 2.63
CA HIS A 68 -6.67 7.58 1.40
C HIS A 68 -6.49 8.79 0.47
N ALA A 69 -6.16 9.96 1.02
CA ALA A 69 -5.82 11.15 0.22
C ALA A 69 -4.55 10.94 -0.62
N GLU A 70 -3.50 10.37 -0.02
CA GLU A 70 -2.25 10.03 -0.71
C GLU A 70 -2.45 8.86 -1.68
N LEU A 71 -3.28 7.87 -1.33
CA LEU A 71 -3.65 6.79 -2.26
C LEU A 71 -4.24 7.35 -3.56
N LYS A 72 -5.09 8.37 -3.48
CA LYS A 72 -5.64 9.05 -4.67
C LYS A 72 -4.55 9.75 -5.49
N ALA A 73 -3.62 10.43 -4.82
CA ALA A 73 -2.50 11.09 -5.50
C ALA A 73 -1.60 10.08 -6.22
N ILE A 74 -1.19 9.01 -5.53
CA ILE A 74 -0.38 7.93 -6.10
C ILE A 74 -1.10 7.25 -7.26
N SER A 75 -2.40 6.95 -7.10
CA SER A 75 -3.21 6.35 -8.17
C SER A 75 -3.24 7.24 -9.42
N LYS A 76 -3.34 8.56 -9.26
CA LYS A 76 -3.29 9.51 -10.39
C LYS A 76 -1.93 9.50 -11.08
N THR A 77 -0.84 9.55 -10.31
CA THR A 77 0.54 9.48 -10.84
C THR A 77 0.78 8.18 -11.62
N LEU A 78 0.33 7.05 -11.08
CA LEU A 78 0.47 5.75 -11.73
C LEU A 78 -0.34 5.67 -13.04
N LYS A 79 -1.59 6.17 -13.05
CA LYS A 79 -2.40 6.25 -14.28
C LYS A 79 -1.74 7.12 -15.35
N GLN A 80 -1.22 8.29 -14.96
CA GLN A 80 -0.49 9.17 -15.88
C GLN A 80 0.76 8.51 -16.45
N LYS A 81 1.53 7.80 -15.61
CA LYS A 81 2.75 7.13 -16.05
C LYS A 81 2.49 5.93 -16.96
N CYS A 82 1.43 5.17 -16.67
CA CYS A 82 1.10 3.96 -17.42
C CYS A 82 0.19 4.24 -18.63
N GLY A 83 -0.39 5.44 -18.75
CA GLY A 83 -1.30 5.82 -19.85
C GLY A 83 -2.61 5.02 -19.88
N VAL A 84 -2.98 4.38 -18.77
CA VAL A 84 -4.13 3.47 -18.68
C VAL A 84 -5.10 3.89 -17.58
N GLY A 85 -6.34 3.45 -17.73
CA GLY A 85 -7.36 3.60 -16.70
C GLY A 85 -7.06 2.77 -15.45
N GLY A 86 -7.67 3.17 -14.33
CA GLY A 86 -7.58 2.46 -13.07
C GLY A 86 -8.59 2.96 -12.05
N ALA A 87 -8.82 2.18 -11.00
CA ALA A 87 -9.75 2.48 -9.92
C ALA A 87 -9.10 2.21 -8.56
N ILE A 88 -9.61 2.84 -7.51
CA ILE A 88 -9.21 2.55 -6.14
C ILE A 88 -10.36 1.75 -5.52
N LYS A 89 -10.07 0.55 -5.01
CA LYS A 89 -11.04 -0.27 -4.27
C LYS A 89 -10.56 -0.40 -2.83
N GLY A 90 -11.22 0.33 -1.94
CA GLY A 90 -10.82 0.40 -0.53
C GLY A 90 -9.39 0.94 -0.39
N GLU A 91 -8.47 0.08 0.01
CA GLU A 91 -7.05 0.41 0.23
C GLU A 91 -6.12 -0.11 -0.89
N GLN A 92 -6.70 -0.57 -2.00
CA GLN A 92 -5.96 -1.14 -3.13
C GLN A 92 -6.17 -0.32 -4.40
N ILE A 93 -5.15 -0.27 -5.24
CA ILE A 93 -5.19 0.40 -6.54
C ILE A 93 -5.23 -0.67 -7.64
N GLU A 94 -6.27 -0.64 -8.46
CA GLU A 94 -6.40 -1.46 -9.66
C GLU A 94 -6.02 -0.65 -10.90
N ILE A 95 -5.14 -1.19 -11.74
CA ILE A 95 -4.69 -0.58 -12.99
C ILE A 95 -4.91 -1.58 -14.14
N GLN A 96 -5.48 -1.11 -15.24
CA GLN A 96 -5.75 -1.95 -16.40
C GLN A 96 -4.45 -2.36 -17.12
N GLY A 97 -4.35 -3.63 -17.54
CA GLY A 97 -3.19 -4.19 -18.22
C GLY A 97 -2.12 -4.75 -17.26
N ASP A 98 -1.08 -5.36 -17.82
CA ASP A 98 0.08 -5.84 -17.07
C ASP A 98 1.14 -4.73 -16.98
N GLN A 99 0.90 -3.77 -16.08
CA GLN A 99 1.79 -2.63 -15.85
C GLN A 99 2.71 -2.84 -14.63
N ARG A 100 2.98 -4.10 -14.25
CA ARG A 100 3.71 -4.44 -13.02
C ARG A 100 5.11 -3.81 -12.96
N ALA A 101 5.86 -3.85 -14.07
CA ALA A 101 7.21 -3.29 -14.14
C ALA A 101 7.21 -1.76 -13.96
N THR A 102 6.35 -1.06 -14.69
CA THR A 102 6.20 0.41 -14.63
C THR A 102 5.75 0.86 -13.25
N CYS A 103 4.77 0.17 -12.66
CA CYS A 103 4.27 0.46 -11.32
C CYS A 103 5.36 0.26 -10.26
N LYS A 104 6.11 -0.85 -10.34
CA LYS A 104 7.22 -1.13 -9.44
C LYS A 104 8.26 -0.01 -9.46
N SER A 105 8.76 0.34 -10.66
CA SER A 105 9.76 1.41 -10.80
C SER A 105 9.25 2.73 -10.26
N THR A 106 8.00 3.10 -10.58
CA THR A 106 7.42 4.37 -10.11
C THR A 106 7.29 4.43 -8.59
N LEU A 107 6.86 3.33 -7.97
CA LEU A 107 6.72 3.25 -6.51
C LEU A 107 8.07 3.19 -5.79
N GLU A 108 9.07 2.52 -6.39
CA GLU A 108 10.45 2.55 -5.89
C GLU A 108 11.05 3.96 -5.94
N HIS A 109 10.79 4.72 -7.02
CA HIS A 109 11.19 6.13 -7.11
C HIS A 109 10.52 7.01 -6.05
N LEU A 110 9.32 6.67 -5.61
CA LEU A 110 8.61 7.34 -4.52
C LEU A 110 9.10 6.90 -3.13
N GLY A 111 10.06 5.96 -3.05
CA GLY A 111 10.65 5.49 -1.80
C GLY A 111 9.92 4.31 -1.15
N PHE A 112 8.97 3.67 -1.85
CA PHE A 112 8.27 2.50 -1.33
C PHE A 112 9.02 1.20 -1.63
N THR A 113 9.02 0.28 -0.66
CA THR A 113 9.56 -1.07 -0.87
C THR A 113 8.52 -1.92 -1.59
N CYS A 114 8.80 -2.29 -2.83
CA CYS A 114 7.85 -3.01 -3.69
C CYS A 114 8.26 -4.47 -3.94
N LYS A 115 7.29 -5.39 -3.92
CA LYS A 115 7.48 -6.78 -4.33
C LYS A 115 6.43 -7.16 -5.38
N LEU A 116 6.87 -7.84 -6.43
CA LEU A 116 5.96 -8.46 -7.39
C LEU A 116 5.39 -9.73 -6.75
N ALA A 117 4.07 -9.83 -6.67
CA ALA A 117 3.35 -10.97 -6.11
C ALA A 117 2.61 -11.72 -7.23
N GLY A 118 2.77 -13.04 -7.28
CA GLY A 118 2.17 -13.89 -8.31
C GLY A 118 3.06 -14.05 -9.55
N GLY A 119 3.44 -15.30 -9.82
CA GLY A 119 3.99 -15.76 -11.10
C GLY A 119 2.87 -15.99 -12.12
#